data_AF-A0A6V8NJI7-F1
#
_entry.id   AF-A0A6V8NJI7-F1
#
_cell.length_a   1.000
_cell.length_b   1.000
_cell.length_c   1.000
_cell.angle_alpha   90.00
_cell.angle_beta   90.00
_cell.angle_gamma   90.00
#
_symmetry.space_group_name_H-M   'P 1'
#
loop_
_entity.id
_entity.type
_entity.pdbx_description
1 polymer ?
#
loop_
_entity_poly.entity_id
_entity_poly.type
_entity_poly.pdbx_seq_one_letter_code
_entity_poly.pdbx_strand_id
1 'polypeptide(L)'
;MQEQKRQLLESLRELKVQRNAIILAHNYQIGEVQDAADYVGDSFGLSRIAANTDADVIVFCGVHFMAEGAAILAPEKTVILPEILAGCPMAEMITAEALREKKKEHPG
;
A
#
# COMPACT_ATOMS: atom_id res chain seq x y z
N MET A 1 20.05 6.93 -18.50
CA MET A 1 18.77 6.22 -18.27
C MET A 1 18.96 4.83 -17.67
N GLN A 2 19.51 3.83 -18.39
CA GLN A 2 19.65 2.46 -17.84
C GLN A 2 20.58 2.37 -16.61
N GLU A 3 21.72 3.09 -16.64
CA GLU A 3 22.65 3.15 -15.51
C GLU A 3 22.01 3.75 -14.25
N GLN A 4 21.28 4.85 -14.41
CA GLN A 4 20.58 5.52 -13.30
C GLN A 4 19.49 4.63 -12.71
N LYS A 5 18.75 3.89 -13.54
CA LYS A 5 17.76 2.92 -13.07
C LYS A 5 18.39 1.81 -12.24
N ARG A 6 19.54 1.27 -12.69
CA ARG A 6 20.27 0.24 -11.93
C ARG A 6 20.74 0.77 -10.57
N GLN A 7 21.36 1.95 -10.54
CA GLN A 7 21.82 2.58 -9.31
C GLN A 7 20.66 2.83 -8.33
N LEU A 8 19.48 3.23 -8.84
CA LEU A 8 18.29 3.41 -8.03
C LEU A 8 17.78 2.08 -7.43
N LEU A 9 17.71 1.01 -8.22
CA LEU A 9 17.28 -0.31 -7.74
C LEU A 9 18.26 -0.89 -6.71
N GLU A 10 19.56 -0.71 -6.90
CA GLU A 10 20.58 -1.09 -5.92
C GLU A 10 20.41 -0.32 -4.60
N SER A 11 20.25 1.01 -4.68
CA SER A 11 20.01 1.85 -3.50
C SER A 11 18.72 1.47 -2.77
N LEU A 12 17.64 1.15 -3.50
CA LEU A 12 16.39 0.66 -2.91
C LEU A 12 16.60 -0.67 -2.21
N ARG A 13 17.36 -1.59 -2.79
CA ARG A 13 17.66 -2.88 -2.18
C ARG A 13 18.44 -2.72 -0.88
N GLU A 14 19.44 -1.86 -0.85
CA GLU A 14 20.21 -1.56 0.36
C GLU A 14 19.34 -0.95 1.45
N LEU A 15 18.50 0.04 1.10
CA LEU A 15 17.58 0.67 2.04
C LEU A 15 16.54 -0.32 2.61
N LYS A 16 16.01 -1.23 1.78
CA LYS A 16 15.10 -2.28 2.25
C LYS A 16 15.73 -3.14 3.33
N VAL A 17 16.98 -3.56 3.14
CA VAL A 17 17.71 -4.37 4.14
C VAL A 17 17.96 -3.56 5.40
N GLN A 18 18.47 -2.33 5.28
CA GLN A 18 18.78 -1.47 6.42
C GLN A 18 17.56 -1.14 7.29
N ARG A 19 16.37 -1.08 6.68
CA ARG A 19 15.12 -0.72 7.34
C ARG A 19 14.22 -1.92 7.65
N ASN A 20 14.66 -3.14 7.35
CA ASN A 20 13.81 -4.33 7.37
C ASN A 20 12.45 -4.05 6.71
N ALA A 21 12.49 -3.53 5.48
CA ALA A 21 11.33 -3.03 4.77
C ALA A 21 10.93 -3.93 3.60
N ILE A 22 9.63 -4.00 3.33
CA ILE A 22 9.07 -4.58 2.11
C ILE A 22 8.35 -3.52 1.27
N ILE A 23 8.37 -3.71 -0.05
CA ILE A 23 7.59 -2.92 -1.00
C ILE A 23 6.44 -3.78 -1.53
N LEU A 24 5.22 -3.29 -1.32
CA LEU A 24 3.97 -3.87 -1.83
C LEU A 24 3.47 -3.02 -2.99
N ALA A 25 3.35 -3.60 -4.19
CA ALA A 25 2.84 -2.88 -5.36
C ALA A 25 1.50 -3.43 -5.83
N HIS A 26 0.54 -2.53 -6.03
CA HIS A 26 -0.71 -2.90 -6.68
C HIS A 26 -0.47 -3.25 -8.15
N ASN A 27 -1.26 -4.17 -8.72
CA ASN A 27 -1.20 -4.60 -10.12
C ASN A 27 -1.24 -3.45 -11.16
N TYR A 28 -1.74 -2.28 -10.78
CA TYR A 28 -1.85 -1.10 -11.66
C TYR A 28 -0.64 -0.16 -11.60
N GLN A 29 0.37 -0.47 -10.78
CA GLN A 29 1.60 0.31 -10.76
C GLN A 29 2.36 0.21 -12.08
N ILE A 30 3.17 1.22 -12.40
CA ILE A 30 4.04 1.19 -13.57
C ILE A 30 5.08 0.06 -13.44
N GLY A 31 5.55 -0.46 -14.58
CA GLY A 31 6.44 -1.63 -14.60
C GLY A 31 7.68 -1.48 -13.73
N GLU A 32 8.29 -0.29 -13.68
CA GLU A 32 9.50 -0.06 -12.88
C GLU A 32 9.25 -0.16 -11.37
N VAL A 33 8.03 0.16 -10.92
CA VAL A 33 7.63 0.00 -9.51
C VAL A 33 7.32 -1.46 -9.20
N GLN A 34 6.72 -2.18 -10.15
CA GLN A 34 6.50 -3.62 -10.01
C GLN A 34 7.83 -4.38 -9.96
N ASP A 35 8.79 -4.03 -10.81
CA ASP A 35 10.14 -4.63 -10.85
C ASP A 35 10.91 -4.42 -9.52
N ALA A 36 10.62 -3.31 -8.80
CA ALA A 36 11.25 -2.98 -7.52
C ALA A 36 10.53 -3.60 -6.31
N ALA A 37 9.29 -4.07 -6.48
CA ALA A 37 8.45 -4.58 -5.42
C ALA A 37 8.88 -5.98 -4.95
N ASP A 38 8.67 -6.27 -3.67
CA ASP A 38 8.84 -7.62 -3.14
C ASP A 38 7.61 -8.48 -3.45
N TYR A 39 6.44 -7.84 -3.48
CA TYR A 39 5.18 -8.48 -3.84
C TYR A 39 4.34 -7.57 -4.72
N VAL A 40 3.76 -8.17 -5.77
CA VAL A 40 2.80 -7.53 -6.67
C VAL A 40 1.47 -8.27 -6.56
N GLY A 41 0.36 -7.55 -6.40
CA GLY A 41 -0.94 -8.19 -6.23
C GLY A 41 -2.14 -7.26 -6.24
N ASP A 42 -3.31 -7.85 -6.02
CA ASP A 42 -4.56 -7.13 -5.82
C ASP A 42 -4.72 -6.68 -4.35
N SER A 43 -5.79 -5.93 -4.06
CA SER A 43 -6.05 -5.40 -2.72
C SER A 43 -6.12 -6.47 -1.64
N PHE A 44 -6.71 -7.64 -1.94
CA PHE A 44 -6.86 -8.71 -0.94
C PHE A 44 -5.54 -9.41 -0.64
N GLY A 45 -4.79 -9.76 -1.68
CA GLY A 45 -3.48 -10.41 -1.55
C GLY A 45 -2.49 -9.52 -0.79
N LEU A 46 -2.42 -8.24 -1.13
CA LEU A 46 -1.53 -7.30 -0.46
C LEU A 46 -1.92 -7.06 1.00
N SER A 47 -3.22 -7.00 1.31
CA SER A 47 -3.70 -6.88 2.69
C SER A 47 -3.29 -8.08 3.54
N ARG A 48 -3.37 -9.30 2.98
CA ARG A 48 -2.93 -10.52 3.67
C ARG A 48 -1.42 -10.51 3.91
N ILE A 49 -0.63 -10.05 2.95
CA ILE A 49 0.83 -9.94 3.13
C ILE A 49 1.17 -8.90 4.20
N ALA A 50 0.54 -7.72 4.16
CA ALA A 50 0.76 -6.66 5.15
C ALA A 50 0.48 -7.14 6.58
N ALA A 51 -0.60 -7.91 6.79
CA ALA A 51 -0.96 -8.45 8.09
C ALA A 51 0.05 -9.50 8.62
N ASN A 52 0.67 -10.29 7.74
CA ASN A 52 1.47 -11.47 8.11
C ASN A 52 2.98 -11.28 7.94
N THR A 53 3.45 -10.12 7.50
CA THR A 53 4.89 -9.88 7.31
C THR A 53 5.63 -9.68 8.64
N ASP A 54 6.89 -10.08 8.68
CA ASP A 54 7.83 -9.82 9.77
C ASP A 54 8.68 -8.54 9.53
N ALA A 55 8.41 -7.82 8.43
CA ALA A 55 9.06 -6.56 8.13
C ALA A 55 8.60 -5.44 9.09
N ASP A 56 9.49 -4.54 9.48
CA ASP A 56 9.17 -3.40 10.35
C ASP A 56 8.51 -2.25 9.57
N VAL A 57 8.81 -2.16 8.28
CA VAL A 57 8.35 -1.08 7.39
C VAL A 57 7.67 -1.66 6.15
N ILE A 58 6.51 -1.13 5.81
CA ILE A 58 5.75 -1.45 4.60
C ILE A 58 5.69 -0.21 3.73
N VAL A 59 6.33 -0.23 2.57
CA VAL A 59 6.14 0.78 1.53
C VAL A 59 5.01 0.32 0.62
N PHE A 60 3.86 0.98 0.71
CA PHE A 60 2.67 0.59 -0.02
C PHE A 60 2.51 1.43 -1.29
N CYS A 61 2.92 0.86 -2.42
CA CYS A 61 2.75 1.44 -3.75
C CYS A 61 1.33 1.16 -4.28
N GLY A 62 0.36 1.88 -3.75
CA GLY A 62 -1.05 1.78 -4.08
C GLY A 62 -1.76 3.13 -3.90
N VAL A 63 -3.00 3.09 -3.41
CA VAL A 63 -3.79 4.28 -3.07
C VAL A 63 -4.08 4.36 -1.57
N HIS A 64 -4.51 5.53 -1.12
CA HIS A 64 -4.65 5.91 0.29
C HIS A 64 -5.36 4.87 1.16
N PHE A 65 -6.58 4.45 0.77
CA PHE A 65 -7.36 3.48 1.57
C PHE A 65 -6.66 2.11 1.71
N MET A 66 -5.84 1.71 0.73
CA MET A 66 -5.11 0.45 0.79
C MET A 66 -3.96 0.53 1.80
N ALA A 67 -3.24 1.65 1.81
CA ALA A 67 -2.18 1.91 2.78
C ALA A 67 -2.74 2.04 4.21
N GLU A 68 -3.86 2.73 4.39
CA GLU A 68 -4.58 2.75 5.66
C GLU A 68 -5.03 1.37 6.09
N GLY A 69 -5.55 0.56 5.16
CA GLY A 69 -5.90 -0.84 5.42
C GLY A 69 -4.71 -1.66 5.92
N ALA A 70 -3.53 -1.48 5.30
CA ALA A 70 -2.30 -2.11 5.77
C ALA A 70 -1.91 -1.65 7.18
N ALA A 71 -2.05 -0.36 7.48
CA ALA A 71 -1.77 0.18 8.82
C ALA A 71 -2.75 -0.34 9.88
N ILE A 72 -4.02 -0.50 9.54
CA ILE A 72 -5.04 -1.09 10.42
C ILE A 72 -4.71 -2.57 10.71
N LEU A 73 -4.29 -3.32 9.70
CA LEU A 73 -3.98 -4.75 9.82
C LEU A 73 -2.62 -5.02 10.47
N ALA A 74 -1.71 -4.05 10.43
CA ALA A 74 -0.37 -4.15 11.01
C ALA A 74 -0.04 -2.92 11.87
N PRO A 75 -0.73 -2.74 13.01
CA PRO A 75 -0.68 -1.50 13.79
C PRO A 75 0.70 -1.17 14.38
N GLU A 76 1.54 -2.19 14.60
CA GLU A 76 2.90 -2.02 15.14
C GLU A 76 3.94 -1.67 14.06
N LYS A 77 3.56 -1.72 12.77
CA LYS A 77 4.46 -1.51 11.64
C LYS A 77 4.38 -0.09 11.12
N THR A 78 5.48 0.41 10.57
CA THR A 78 5.48 1.69 9.87
C THR A 78 4.98 1.49 8.45
N VAL A 79 3.83 2.07 8.10
CA VAL A 79 3.29 2.04 6.72
C VAL A 79 3.54 3.38 6.04
N ILE A 80 4.17 3.35 4.86
CA ILE A 80 4.53 4.52 4.07
C ILE A 80 3.80 4.46 2.73
N LEU A 81 3.06 5.52 2.42
CA LEU A 81 2.50 5.77 1.10
C LEU A 81 3.44 6.76 0.36
N PRO A 82 4.12 6.36 -0.73
CA PRO A 82 5.09 7.23 -1.40
C PRO A 82 4.52 8.53 -1.98
N GLU A 83 3.25 8.51 -2.40
CA GLU A 83 2.53 9.66 -2.93
C GLU A 83 1.24 9.86 -2.13
N ILE A 84 1.22 10.87 -1.26
CA ILE A 84 0.12 11.11 -0.33
C ILE A 84 -1.19 11.46 -1.04
N LEU A 85 -1.11 12.00 -2.27
CA LEU A 85 -2.28 12.35 -3.08
C LEU A 85 -2.80 11.18 -3.94
N ALA A 86 -2.21 9.98 -3.81
CA ALA A 86 -2.70 8.79 -4.51
C ALA A 86 -4.05 8.32 -3.93
N GLY A 87 -5.14 8.96 -4.34
CA GLY A 87 -6.50 8.67 -3.89
C GLY A 87 -7.28 7.71 -4.78
N CYS A 88 -8.48 7.33 -4.33
CA CYS A 88 -9.46 6.60 -5.14
C CYS A 88 -10.77 7.39 -5.11
N PRO A 89 -11.14 8.09 -6.19
CA PRO A 89 -12.35 8.91 -6.22
C PRO A 89 -13.61 8.14 -5.83
N MET A 90 -13.70 6.86 -6.21
CA MET A 90 -14.82 6.00 -5.84
C MET A 90 -14.89 5.73 -4.33
N ALA A 91 -13.75 5.56 -3.66
CA ALA A 91 -13.71 5.38 -2.21
C ALA A 91 -14.12 6.65 -1.46
N GLU A 92 -13.86 7.82 -2.05
CA GLU A 92 -14.24 9.13 -1.50
C GLU A 92 -15.71 9.51 -1.72
N MET A 93 -16.45 8.77 -2.58
CA MET A 93 -17.87 9.04 -2.82
C MET A 93 -18.77 8.75 -1.61
N ILE A 94 -18.33 7.91 -0.68
CA ILE A 94 -19.11 7.53 0.50
C ILE A 94 -18.66 8.33 1.73
N THR A 95 -19.63 8.79 2.52
CA THR A 95 -19.37 9.45 3.81
C THR A 95 -19.91 8.61 4.97
N ALA A 96 -19.30 8.78 6.14
CA ALA A 96 -19.75 8.10 7.36
C ALA A 96 -21.20 8.49 7.74
N GLU A 97 -21.62 9.72 7.44
CA GLU A 97 -22.98 10.20 7.68
C GLU A 97 -23.98 9.51 6.74
N ALA A 98 -23.71 9.52 5.43
CA ALA A 98 -24.56 8.87 4.44
C ALA A 98 -24.74 7.37 4.73
N LEU A 99 -23.66 6.69 5.16
CA LEU A 99 -23.74 5.29 5.58
C LEU A 99 -24.65 5.09 6.80
N ARG A 100 -24.53 5.95 7.83
CA ARG A 100 -25.37 5.84 9.04
C ARG A 100 -26.84 6.06 8.73
N GLU A 101 -27.18 7.05 7.89
CA GLU A 101 -28.57 7.26 7.46
C GLU A 101 -29.09 6.04 6.70
N LYS A 102 -28.29 5.49 5.77
CA LYS A 102 -28.71 4.31 5.02
C LYS A 102 -28.93 3.08 5.90
N LYS A 103 -28.14 2.91 6.96
CA LYS A 103 -28.33 1.84 7.95
C LYS A 103 -29.63 1.98 8.75
N LYS A 104 -30.13 3.20 8.99
CA LYS A 104 -31.43 3.39 9.67
C LYS A 104 -32.60 2.92 8.80
N GLU A 105 -32.49 3.06 7.48
CA GLU A 105 -33.49 2.55 6.52
C GLU A 105 -33.51 1.00 6.47
N HIS A 106 -32.41 0.34 6.83
CA HIS A 106 -32.22 -1.11 6.74
C HIS A 106 -31.55 -1.67 8.03
N PRO A 107 -32.29 -1.81 9.15
CA PRO A 107 -31.73 -2.10 10.48
C PRO A 107 -31.35 -3.59 10.73
N GLY A 108 -31.28 -4.41 9.67
CA GLY A 108 -30.95 -5.83 9.76
C GLY A 108 -29.53 -6.13 10.21
#